data_AF-A0A382UR74-F1
#
_entry.id   AF-A0A382UR74-F1
#
_cell.length_a   1.000
_cell.length_b   1.000
_cell.length_c   1.000
_cell.angle_alpha   90.00
_cell.angle_beta   90.00
_cell.angle_gamma   90.00
#
_symmetry.space_group_name_H-M   'P 1'
#
loop_
_entity.id
_entity.type
_entity.pdbx_description
1 polymer ?
#
loop_
_entity_poly.entity_id
_entity_poly.type
_entity_poly.pdbx_seq_one_letter_code
_entity_poly.pdbx_strand_id
1 'polypeptide(L)' 'MPEEILIVEDDTSLAELITLHLNDQGYATEHVADGQRGLERAPAGSHQ' A
#
# COMPACT_ATOMS: atom_id res chain seq x y z
N MET A 1 -3.26 9.08 13.99
CA MET A 1 -2.22 8.76 13.00
C MET A 1 -2.96 8.46 11.70
N PRO A 2 -2.46 8.87 10.52
CA PRO A 2 -3.11 8.51 9.27
C PRO A 2 -3.24 6.99 9.16
N GLU A 3 -4.34 6.52 8.59
CA GLU A 3 -4.53 5.11 8.28
C GLU A 3 -3.55 4.73 7.17
N GLU A 4 -2.80 3.65 7.38
CA GLU A 4 -1.72 3.22 6.50
C GLU A 4 -2.19 2.04 5.64
N ILE A 5 -2.16 2.24 4.32
CA ILE A 5 -2.60 1.26 3.32
C ILE A 5 -1.38 0.58 2.72
N LEU A 6 -1.33 -0.75 2.80
CA LEU A 6 -0.33 -1.57 2.11
C LEU A 6 -0.81 -1.89 0.69
N ILE A 7 -0.09 -1.42 -0.31
CA ILE A 7 -0.32 -1.68 -1.73
C ILE A 7 0.59 -2.84 -2.14
N VAL A 8 0.00 -3.94 -2.60
CA VAL A 8 0.73 -5.10 -3.17
C VAL A 8 0.46 -5.13 -4.68
N GLU A 9 1.41 -4.66 -5.49
CA GLU A 9 1.21 -4.46 -6.94
C GLU A 9 2.55 -4.62 -7.68
N ASP A 10 2.63 -5.51 -8.67
CA ASP A 10 3.87 -5.80 -9.38
C ASP A 10 4.21 -4.76 -10.47
N ASP A 11 3.20 -4.07 -11.01
CA ASP A 11 3.42 -2.93 -11.90
C ASP A 11 3.69 -1.64 -11.11
N THR A 12 4.95 -1.19 -11.12
CA THR A 12 5.37 0.03 -10.41
C THR A 12 4.67 1.29 -10.94
N SER A 13 4.36 1.36 -12.24
CA SER A 13 3.70 2.54 -12.82
C SER A 13 2.27 2.66 -12.30
N LEU A 14 1.58 1.53 -12.19
CA LEU A 14 0.24 1.49 -11.61
C LEU A 14 0.27 1.78 -10.10
N ALA A 15 1.24 1.22 -9.37
CA ALA A 15 1.42 1.48 -7.94
C ALA A 15 1.65 2.96 -7.62
N GLU A 16 2.40 3.69 -8.45
CA GLU A 16 2.61 5.14 -8.31
C GLU A 16 1.29 5.92 -8.46
N LEU A 17 0.44 5.55 -9.43
CA LEU A 17 -0.86 6.18 -9.64
C LEU A 17 -1.80 5.95 -8.46
N ILE A 18 -1.83 4.73 -7.93
CA ILE A 18 -2.63 4.37 -6.75
C ILE A 18 -2.12 5.14 -5.52
N THR A 19 -0.80 5.19 -5.33
CA THR A 19 -0.14 5.93 -4.24
C THR A 19 -0.50 7.41 -4.27
N LEU A 20 -0.40 8.06 -5.43
CA LEU A 20 -0.77 9.46 -5.61
C LEU A 20 -2.23 9.71 -5.21
N HIS A 21 -3.14 8.87 -5.70
CA HIS A 21 -4.58 9.01 -5.42
C HIS A 21 -4.93 8.84 -3.94
N LEU A 22 -4.30 7.88 -3.25
CA LEU A 22 -4.52 7.63 -1.83
C LEU A 22 -3.91 8.73 -0.95
N ASN A 23 -2.72 9.22 -1.32
CA ASN A 23 -2.09 10.34 -0.62
C ASN A 23 -2.92 11.63 -0.75
N ASP A 24 -3.50 11.90 -1.93
CA ASP A 24 -4.40 13.03 -2.14
C ASP A 24 -5.68 12.94 -1.27
N GLN A 25 -6.08 11.73 -0.86
CA GLN A 25 -7.18 11.49 0.07
C GLN A 25 -6.76 11.53 1.55
N GLY A 26 -5.46 11.69 1.83
CA GLY A 26 -4.92 11.80 3.19
C GLY A 26 -4.50 10.48 3.84
N TYR A 27 -4.46 9.38 3.07
CA TYR A 27 -3.92 8.11 3.54
C TYR A 27 -2.40 8.08 3.49
N ALA A 28 -1.78 7.31 4.38
CA ALA A 28 -0.39 6.92 4.23
C ALA A 28 -0.34 5.62 3.42
N THR A 29 0.71 5.41 2.64
CA THR A 29 0.85 4.23 1.78
C THR A 29 2.23 3.59 1.92
N GLU A 30 2.25 2.26 1.94
CA GLU A 30 3.44 1.44 1.76
C GLU A 30 3.25 0.58 0.51
N HIS A 31 4.21 0.57 -0.42
CA HIS A 31 4.14 -0.27 -1.62
C HIS A 31 5.14 -1.42 -1.56
N VAL A 32 4.68 -2.61 -1.94
CA VAL A 32 5.53 -3.78 -2.19
C VAL A 32 5.15 -4.41 -3.53
N ALA A 33 6.15 -4.77 -4.33
CA ALA A 33 5.95 -5.40 -5.64
C ALA A 33 5.89 -6.94 -5.61
N ASP A 34 6.04 -7.53 -4.41
CA ASP A 34 6.13 -8.97 -4.22
C ASP A 34 5.07 -9.45 -3.24
N GLY A 35 4.30 -10.47 -3.64
CA GLY A 35 3.19 -10.99 -2.84
C GLY A 35 3.64 -11.62 -1.51
N GLN A 36 4.83 -12.23 -1.47
CA GLN A 36 5.38 -12.78 -0.23
C GLN A 36 5.74 -11.64 0.73
N ARG A 37 6.34 -10.56 0.24
CA ARG A 37 6.57 -9.33 1.01
C ARG A 37 5.26 -8.71 1.47
N GLY A 38 4.23 -8.68 0.64
CA GLY A 38 2.88 -8.25 1.02
C GLY A 38 2.36 -9.04 2.22
N LEU A 39 2.46 -10.37 2.16
CA LEU A 39 2.02 -11.25 3.25
C LEU A 39 2.82 -11.04 4.55
N GLU A 40 4.14 -10.85 4.45
CA GLU A 40 5.01 -10.54 5.60
C GLU A 40 4.64 -9.19 6.25
N ARG A 41 4.20 -8.21 5.44
CA ARG A 41 3.93 -6.84 5.86
C ARG A 41 2.49 -6.55 6.27
N ALA A 42 1.57 -7.50 6.10
CA ALA A 42 0.14 -7.30 6.33
C ALA A 42 -0.42 -7.73 7.72
N PRO A 43 0.32 -7.78 8.86
CA PRO A 43 -0.12 -8.59 9.98
C PRO A 43 -1.48 -8.15 10.58
N ALA A 44 -2.43 -9.08 10.46
CA ALA A 44 -3.64 -9.38 11.26
C ALA A 44 -4.63 -8.27 11.69
N GLY A 45 -4.52 -7.03 11.21
CA GLY A 45 -5.60 -6.05 11.41
C GLY A 45 -5.21 -4.56 11.44
N SER A 46 -4.12 -4.17 10.78
CA SER A 46 -3.66 -2.77 10.78
C SER A 46 -3.91 -2.01 9.48
N HIS A 47 -4.52 -2.66 8.48
CA HIS A 47 -4.86 -2.06 7.18
C HIS A 47 -6.36 -2.33 6.94
N GLN A 48 -7.17 -1.28 6.78
CA GLN A 48 -8.61 -1.38 6.49
C GLN A 48 -8.89 -1.42 4.99
#